data_AF-A0A7G9RD03-F1
#
_entry.id   AF-A0A7G9RD03-F1
#
_cell.length_a   1.000
_cell.length_b   1.000
_cell.length_c   1.000
_cell.angle_alpha   90.00
_cell.angle_beta   90.00
_cell.angle_gamma   90.00
#
_symmetry.space_group_name_H-M   'P 1'
#
loop_
_entity.id
_entity.type
_entity.pdbx_description
1 polymer ?
#
loop_
_entity_poly.entity_id
_entity_poly.type
_entity_poly.pdbx_seq_one_letter_code
_entity_poly.pdbx_strand_id
1 'polypeptide(L)'
;MAKPNDLDSLEQEIEVTRERLAGTIDQLVYRASPKTIARREIASIKAVYVDLAGRPRTDNMLKTAGAVVGFVTVVLVIRKLAR
;
A
#
# COMPACT_ATOMS: atom_id res chain seq x y z
N MET A 1 53.25 -2.86 6.99
CA MET A 1 53.39 -2.81 5.53
C MET A 1 52.51 -3.93 4.99
N ALA A 2 51.27 -3.62 4.61
CA ALA A 2 50.36 -4.64 4.03
C ALA A 2 50.97 -5.12 2.71
N LYS A 3 50.97 -6.44 2.47
CA LYS A 3 51.55 -6.98 1.24
C LYS A 3 50.63 -6.63 0.06
N PRO A 4 51.15 -6.39 -1.15
CA PRO A 4 50.33 -6.08 -2.33
C PRO A 4 49.22 -7.10 -2.57
N ASN A 5 49.46 -8.38 -2.26
CA ASN A 5 48.45 -9.44 -2.36
C ASN A 5 47.28 -9.29 -1.37
N ASP A 6 47.49 -8.66 -0.21
CA ASP A 6 46.44 -8.43 0.79
C ASP A 6 45.48 -7.32 0.33
N LEU A 7 45.97 -6.37 -0.47
CA LEU A 7 45.16 -5.30 -1.06
C LEU A 7 44.28 -5.85 -2.19
N ASP A 8 44.86 -6.64 -3.10
CA ASP A 8 44.12 -7.30 -4.18
C ASP A 8 43.02 -8.23 -3.63
N SER A 9 43.32 -8.99 -2.56
CA SER A 9 42.31 -9.85 -1.93
C SER A 9 41.16 -9.04 -1.32
N LEU A 10 41.47 -7.87 -0.73
CA LEU A 10 40.46 -7.03 -0.10
C LEU A 10 39.57 -6.36 -1.15
N GLU A 11 40.13 -5.89 -2.27
CA GLU A 11 39.34 -5.36 -3.39
C GLU A 11 38.40 -6.42 -3.96
N GLN A 12 38.87 -7.64 -4.12
CA GLN A 12 38.06 -8.75 -4.62
C GLN A 12 36.92 -9.10 -3.65
N GLU A 13 37.17 -9.10 -2.34
CA GLU A 13 36.14 -9.33 -1.33
C GLU A 13 35.09 -8.20 -1.28
N ILE A 14 35.51 -6.95 -1.47
CA ILE A 14 34.60 -5.80 -1.52
C ILE A 14 33.66 -5.91 -2.71
N GLU A 15 34.17 -6.30 -3.88
CA GLU A 15 33.37 -6.39 -5.10
C GLU A 15 32.35 -7.53 -5.02
N VAL A 16 32.77 -8.70 -4.50
CA VAL A 16 31.85 -9.82 -4.20
C VAL A 16 30.76 -9.41 -3.20
N THR A 17 31.13 -8.62 -2.18
CA THR A 17 30.18 -8.14 -1.17
C THR A 17 29.21 -7.10 -1.76
N ARG A 18 29.65 -6.23 -2.68
CA ARG A 18 28.79 -5.29 -3.41
C ARG A 18 27.76 -6.02 -4.28
N GLU A 19 28.17 -7.02 -5.03
CA GLU A 19 27.27 -7.83 -5.86
C GLU A 19 26.19 -8.52 -5.01
N ARG A 20 26.58 -9.11 -3.87
CA ARG A 20 25.61 -9.68 -2.91
C ARG A 20 24.65 -8.63 -2.35
N LEU A 21 25.15 -7.42 -2.05
CA LEU A 21 24.32 -6.35 -1.51
C LEU A 21 23.32 -5.85 -2.55
N ALA A 22 23.73 -5.67 -3.81
CA ALA A 22 22.85 -5.31 -4.91
C ALA A 22 21.71 -6.32 -5.09
N GLY A 23 22.03 -7.63 -5.11
CA GLY A 23 21.02 -8.68 -5.20
C GLY A 23 20.08 -8.73 -3.99
N THR A 24 20.58 -8.42 -2.79
CA THR A 24 19.76 -8.37 -1.57
C THR A 24 18.84 -7.14 -1.57
N ILE A 25 19.32 -6.00 -2.09
CA ILE A 25 18.53 -4.78 -2.25
C ILE A 25 17.40 -5.00 -3.27
N ASP A 26 17.68 -5.62 -4.41
CA ASP A 26 16.66 -5.94 -5.41
C ASP A 26 15.55 -6.85 -4.85
N GLN A 27 15.93 -7.84 -4.04
CA GLN A 27 14.97 -8.70 -3.34
C GLN A 27 14.16 -7.93 -2.29
N LEU A 28 14.76 -6.96 -1.57
CA LEU A 28 14.04 -6.10 -0.64
C LEU A 28 13.06 -5.18 -1.37
N VAL A 29 13.45 -4.57 -2.48
CA VAL A 29 12.57 -3.71 -3.28
C VAL A 29 11.38 -4.50 -3.83
N TYR A 30 11.60 -5.74 -4.26
CA TYR A 30 10.52 -6.63 -4.70
C TYR A 30 9.61 -7.11 -3.56
N ARG A 31 10.16 -7.41 -2.37
CA ARG A 31 9.40 -7.94 -1.22
C ARG A 31 8.72 -6.86 -0.40
N ALA A 32 9.32 -5.68 -0.31
CA ALA A 32 8.67 -4.44 0.13
C ALA A 32 7.71 -3.91 -0.94
N SER A 33 7.36 -4.71 -1.98
CA SER A 33 6.47 -4.24 -3.01
C SER A 33 5.15 -3.77 -2.38
N PRO A 34 4.80 -2.49 -2.57
CA PRO A 34 3.60 -1.89 -2.01
C PRO A 34 2.32 -2.59 -2.46
N LYS A 35 2.40 -3.47 -3.48
CA LYS A 35 1.31 -4.31 -3.96
C LYS A 35 0.68 -5.17 -2.86
N THR A 36 1.44 -5.71 -1.92
CA THR A 36 0.87 -6.57 -0.86
C THR A 36 0.16 -5.73 0.21
N ILE A 37 0.72 -4.57 0.54
CA ILE A 37 0.13 -3.59 1.44
C ILE A 37 -1.16 -3.03 0.83
N ALA A 38 -1.11 -2.56 -0.41
CA ALA A 38 -2.27 -2.06 -1.15
C ALA A 38 -3.39 -3.11 -1.28
N ARG A 39 -3.06 -4.39 -1.52
CA ARG A 39 -4.06 -5.46 -1.57
C ARG A 39 -4.76 -5.68 -0.22
N ARG A 40 -4.03 -5.59 0.89
CA ARG A 40 -4.62 -5.71 2.24
C ARG A 40 -5.53 -4.53 2.55
N GLU A 41 -5.11 -3.32 2.19
CA GLU A 41 -5.94 -2.12 2.35
C GLU A 41 -7.20 -2.14 1.48
N ILE A 42 -7.10 -2.59 0.23
CA ILE A 42 -8.30 -2.74 -0.62
C ILE A 42 -9.24 -3.80 -0.05
N ALA A 43 -8.70 -4.90 0.49
CA ALA A 43 -9.50 -5.94 1.11
C ALA A 43 -10.19 -5.46 2.41
N SER A 44 -9.51 -4.66 3.24
CA SER A 44 -10.09 -4.09 4.46
C SER A 44 -11.24 -3.13 4.14
N ILE A 45 -11.07 -2.28 3.13
CA ILE A 45 -12.13 -1.38 2.66
C ILE A 45 -13.32 -2.17 2.09
N LYS A 46 -13.06 -3.22 1.29
CA LYS A 46 -14.14 -4.07 0.75
C LYS A 46 -14.89 -4.82 1.85
N ALA A 47 -14.22 -5.23 2.92
CA ALA A 47 -14.86 -5.95 4.04
C ALA A 47 -15.93 -5.12 4.77
N VAL A 48 -15.90 -3.80 4.64
CA VAL A 48 -16.97 -2.91 5.14
C VAL A 48 -18.29 -3.18 4.41
N TYR A 49 -18.23 -3.53 3.12
CA TYR A 49 -19.39 -3.65 2.24
C TYR A 49 -19.68 -5.09 1.82
N VAL A 50 -18.77 -6.04 2.03
CA VAL A 50 -18.90 -7.44 1.62
C VAL A 50 -18.45 -8.34 2.77
N ASP A 51 -19.21 -9.39 3.06
CA ASP A 51 -18.86 -10.35 4.11
C ASP A 51 -17.80 -11.39 3.67
N LEU A 52 -17.38 -12.25 4.60
CA LEU A 52 -16.40 -13.31 4.34
C LEU A 52 -16.91 -14.40 3.38
N ALA A 53 -18.23 -14.50 3.19
CA ALA A 53 -18.88 -15.40 2.23
C ALA A 53 -19.13 -14.73 0.86
N GLY A 54 -18.67 -13.49 0.67
CA GLY A 54 -18.84 -12.73 -0.57
C GLY A 54 -20.22 -12.07 -0.72
N ARG A 55 -21.07 -12.09 0.31
CA ARG A 55 -22.40 -11.47 0.26
C ARG A 55 -22.31 -9.97 0.53
N PRO A 56 -23.04 -9.13 -0.21
CA PRO A 56 -23.12 -7.71 0.06
C PRO A 56 -23.71 -7.42 1.46
N ARG A 57 -23.05 -6.57 2.23
CA ARG A 57 -23.55 -5.98 3.47
C ARG A 57 -24.49 -4.83 3.13
N THR A 58 -25.72 -5.19 2.76
CA THR A 58 -26.77 -4.27 2.33
C THR A 58 -27.08 -3.18 3.37
N ASP A 59 -26.97 -3.50 4.67
CA ASP A 59 -27.13 -2.51 5.76
C ASP A 59 -26.11 -1.36 5.68
N ASN A 60 -24.82 -1.69 5.50
CA ASN A 60 -23.77 -0.68 5.39
C ASN A 60 -23.88 0.12 4.09
N MET A 61 -24.24 -0.55 2.99
CA MET A 61 -24.51 0.13 1.71
C MET A 61 -25.66 1.12 1.82
N LEU A 62 -26.76 0.73 2.48
CA LEU A 62 -27.93 1.58 2.67
C LEU A 62 -27.61 2.80 3.55
N LYS A 63 -26.83 2.62 4.62
CA LYS A 63 -26.35 3.72 5.47
C LYS A 63 -25.52 4.74 4.68
N THR A 64 -24.55 4.28 3.90
CA THR A 64 -23.73 5.16 3.06
C THR A 64 -24.58 5.90 2.02
N ALA A 65 -25.50 5.21 1.36
CA ALA A 65 -26.41 5.82 0.39
C ALA A 65 -27.29 6.89 1.04
N GLY A 66 -27.89 6.60 2.20
CA GLY A 66 -28.70 7.54 2.96
C GLY A 66 -27.91 8.77 3.41
N ALA A 67 -26.66 8.59 3.84
CA ALA A 67 -25.79 9.70 4.22
C ALA A 67 -25.48 10.63 3.03
N VAL A 68 -25.18 10.07 1.85
CA VAL A 68 -24.93 10.87 0.64
C VAL A 68 -26.17 11.65 0.22
N VAL A 69 -27.33 10.99 0.19
CA VAL A 69 -28.61 11.63 -0.16
C VAL A 69 -28.95 12.75 0.83
N GLY A 70 -28.78 12.48 2.13
CA GLY A 70 -28.99 13.47 3.19
C GLY A 70 -28.08 14.68 3.04
N PHE A 71 -26.78 14.46 2.82
CA PHE A 71 -25.80 15.52 2.61
C PHE A 71 -26.13 16.39 1.38
N VAL A 72 -26.41 15.76 0.24
CA VAL A 72 -26.80 16.48 -0.99
C VAL A 72 -28.07 17.31 -0.74
N THR A 73 -29.06 16.74 -0.05
CA THR A 73 -30.30 17.45 0.30
C THR A 73 -30.02 18.69 1.14
N VAL A 74 -29.18 18.57 2.18
CA VAL A 74 -28.77 19.69 3.04
C VAL A 74 -28.05 20.77 2.22
N VAL A 75 -27.09 20.38 1.38
CA VAL A 75 -26.35 21.32 0.52
C VAL A 75 -27.30 22.08 -0.42
N LEU A 76 -28.27 21.39 -1.02
CA LEU A 76 -29.26 22.03 -1.90
C LEU A 76 -30.18 22.98 -1.15
N VAL A 77 -30.61 22.63 0.06
CA VAL A 77 -31.41 23.51 0.93
C VAL A 77 -30.63 24.76 1.28
N ILE A 78 -29.37 24.63 1.71
CA ILE A 78 -28.50 25.78 2.01
C ILE A 78 -28.33 26.66 0.76
N ARG A 79 -28.05 26.04 -0.40
CA ARG A 79 -27.89 26.77 -1.67
C ARG A 79 -29.17 27.50 -2.08
N LYS A 80 -30.35 26.96 -1.76
CA LYS A 80 -31.64 27.60 -2.01
C LYS A 80 -31.90 28.76 -1.05
N LEU A 81 -31.48 28.66 0.21
CA LEU A 81 -31.68 29.70 1.22
C LEU A 81 -30.65 30.84 1.11
N ALA A 82 -29.47 30.56 0.57
CA ALA A 82 -28.40 31.54 0.35
C ALA A 82 -28.50 32.29 -0.99
N ARG A 83 -29.52 32.00 -1.81
CA ARG A 83 -29.86 32.70 -3.05
C ARG A 83 -31.11 33.54 -2.83
#